data_AF-A0A426JQI0-F1
#
_entry.id   AF-A0A426JQI0-F1
#
_cell.length_a   1.000
_cell.length_b   1.000
_cell.length_c   1.000
_cell.angle_alpha   90.00
_cell.angle_beta   90.00
_cell.angle_gamma   90.00
#
_symmetry.space_group_name_H-M   'P 1'
#
loop_
_entity.id
_entity.type
_entity.pdbx_description
1 polymer ?
#
loop_
_entity_poly.entity_id
_entity_poly.type
_entity_poly.pdbx_seq_one_letter_code
_entity_poly.pdbx_strand_id
1 'polypeptide(L)' 'MTEHLTHVWRPLPGSRHAFPASALKCSPDEQAESYCGIQVEAARLHTATEIDWIVEPTCSACWEILKNRS' A
#
# COMPACT_ATOMS: atom_id res chain seq x y z
N MET A 1 -3.19 3.30 -16.06
CA MET A 1 -3.53 4.60 -15.44
C MET A 1 -2.87 4.72 -14.06
N THR A 2 -1.54 4.87 -14.00
CA THR A 2 -0.82 5.18 -12.74
C THR A 2 0.29 6.21 -12.97
N GLU A 3 0.36 6.84 -14.15
CA GLU A 3 1.52 7.63 -14.58
C GLU A 3 1.72 8.93 -13.78
N HIS A 4 0.72 9.31 -12.98
CA HIS A 4 0.79 10.46 -12.08
C HIS A 4 0.80 10.09 -10.58
N LEU A 5 0.64 8.80 -10.25
CA LEU A 5 0.66 8.36 -8.86
C LEU A 5 2.08 7.98 -8.47
N THR A 6 2.60 8.59 -7.40
CA THR A 6 3.89 8.22 -6.80
C THR A 6 3.74 7.09 -5.78
N HIS A 7 2.58 7.03 -5.12
CA HIS A 7 2.24 6.04 -4.12
C HIS A 7 0.76 5.66 -4.19
N VAL A 8 0.45 4.50 -3.62
CA VAL A 8 -0.91 3.99 -3.45
C VAL A 8 -1.08 3.47 -2.04
N TRP A 9 -2.25 3.70 -1.44
CA TRP A 9 -2.60 3.09 -0.17
C TRP A 9 -3.26 1.74 -0.43
N ARG A 10 -3.02 0.73 0.41
CA ARG A 10 -3.72 -0.56 0.36
C ARG A 10 -3.98 -1.08 1.78
N PRO A 11 -5.21 -1.54 2.08
CA PRO A 11 -5.50 -2.17 3.34
C PRO A 11 -4.77 -3.50 3.43
N LEU A 12 -4.10 -3.71 4.55
CA LEU A 12 -3.67 -5.01 5.04
C LEU A 12 -4.37 -5.25 6.38
N PRO A 13 -4.52 -6.51 6.82
CA PRO A 13 -5.08 -6.79 8.14
C PRO A 13 -4.35 -5.97 9.23
N GLY A 14 -5.08 -5.12 9.93
CA GLY A 14 -4.59 -4.26 11.00
C GLY A 14 -4.32 -2.81 10.62
N SER A 15 -3.92 -2.50 9.37
CA SER A 15 -3.84 -1.11 8.88
C SER A 15 -3.69 -0.97 7.36
N ARG A 16 -4.06 0.19 6.83
CA ARG A 16 -3.78 0.64 5.47
C ARG A 16 -2.35 1.18 5.38
N HIS A 17 -1.53 0.52 4.59
CA HIS A 17 -0.15 0.92 4.32
C HIS A 17 -0.04 1.61 2.97
N ALA A 18 0.97 2.47 2.83
CA ALA A 18 1.30 3.06 1.55
C ALA A 18 2.42 2.26 0.86
N PHE A 19 2.30 2.07 -0.44
CA PHE A 19 3.26 1.39 -1.30
C PHE A 19 3.65 2.32 -2.46
N PRO A 20 4.84 2.15 -3.05
CA PRO A 20 5.16 2.78 -4.33
C PRO A 20 4.12 2.40 -5.39
N ALA A 21 3.73 3.33 -6.27
CA ALA A 21 2.72 3.02 -7.29
C ALA A 21 3.17 1.91 -8.26
N SER A 22 4.49 1.71 -8.43
CA SER A 22 5.07 0.61 -9.18
C SER A 22 4.74 -0.77 -8.60
N ALA A 23 4.42 -0.86 -7.31
CA ALA A 23 4.05 -2.14 -6.66
C ALA A 23 2.78 -2.77 -7.26
N LEU A 24 1.90 -1.97 -7.88
CA LEU A 24 0.72 -2.48 -8.59
C LEU A 24 1.05 -3.14 -9.95
N LYS A 25 2.30 -3.06 -10.39
CA LYS A 25 2.79 -3.67 -11.63
C LYS A 25 3.65 -4.91 -11.38
N CYS A 26 3.94 -5.22 -10.12
CA CYS A 26 4.67 -6.42 -9.74
C CYS A 26 3.87 -7.68 -10.12
N SER A 27 4.60 -8.75 -10.41
CA SER A 27 3.99 -10.06 -10.62
C SER A 27 3.30 -10.51 -9.32
N PRO A 28 2.15 -11.22 -9.37
CA PRO A 28 1.38 -11.54 -8.16
C PRO A 28 2.16 -12.26 -7.06
N ASP A 29 3.16 -13.05 -7.43
CA ASP A 29 4.06 -13.84 -6.60
C ASP A 29 5.29 -13.07 -6.09
N GLU A 30 5.57 -11.88 -6.63
CA GLU A 30 6.62 -10.99 -6.13
C GLU A 30 6.22 -10.36 -4.78
N GLN A 31 7.22 -9.93 -4.02
CA GLN A 31 7.01 -9.16 -2.79
C GLN A 31 6.94 -7.67 -3.11
N ALA A 32 5.89 -7.02 -2.61
CA ALA A 32 5.74 -5.58 -2.56
C ALA A 32 6.08 -5.07 -1.15
N GLU A 33 6.86 -4.00 -1.08
CA GLU A 33 7.25 -3.38 0.18
C GLU A 33 6.57 -2.02 0.37
N SER A 34 5.96 -1.83 1.55
CA SER A 34 5.37 -0.56 1.95
C SER A 34 6.43 0.43 2.40
N TYR A 35 6.08 1.73 2.48
CA TYR A 35 7.02 2.76 2.94
C TYR A 35 7.52 2.54 4.38
N CYS A 36 6.75 1.84 5.22
CA CYS A 36 7.18 1.50 6.58
C CYS A 36 7.88 0.11 6.68
N GLY A 37 8.18 -0.54 5.56
CA GLY A 37 8.95 -1.80 5.51
C GLY A 37 8.14 -3.09 5.63
N ILE A 38 6.80 -3.01 5.70
CA ILE A 38 5.97 -4.23 5.62
C ILE A 38 6.06 -4.81 4.21
N GLN A 39 6.39 -6.10 4.11
CA GLN A 39 6.44 -6.87 2.88
C GLN A 39 5.23 -7.78 2.77
N VAL A 40 4.60 -7.81 1.60
CA VAL A 40 3.48 -8.68 1.26
C VAL A 40 3.58 -9.13 -0.19
N GLU A 41 2.99 -10.28 -0.51
CA GLU A 41 2.80 -10.68 -1.91
C GLU A 41 2.02 -9.60 -2.67
N ALA A 42 2.49 -9.24 -3.86
CA ALA A 42 1.88 -8.20 -4.68
C ALA A 42 0.41 -8.50 -5.00
N ALA A 43 0.04 -9.78 -5.11
CA ALA A 43 -1.35 -10.22 -5.23
C ALA A 43 -2.26 -9.58 -4.16
N ARG A 44 -1.79 -9.43 -2.92
CA ARG A 44 -2.57 -8.87 -1.82
C ARG A 44 -3.00 -7.43 -2.06
N LEU A 45 -2.21 -6.65 -2.81
CA LEU A 45 -2.52 -5.27 -3.16
C LEU A 45 -3.78 -5.15 -4.06
N HIS A 46 -4.24 -6.27 -4.63
CA HIS A 46 -5.39 -6.33 -5.52
C HIS A 46 -6.60 -7.06 -4.90
N THR A 47 -6.46 -7.62 -3.70
CA THR A 47 -7.50 -8.44 -3.05
C THR A 47 -8.36 -7.71 -2.02
N ALA A 48 -8.07 -6.42 -1.79
CA ALA A 48 -8.80 -5.60 -0.84
C ALA A 48 -10.29 -5.48 -1.19
N THR A 49 -11.16 -5.74 -0.23
CA THR A 49 -12.61 -5.52 -0.35
C THR A 49 -12.96 -4.09 0.07
N GLU A 50 -14.18 -3.64 -0.25
CA GLU A 50 -14.66 -2.32 0.18
C GLU A 50 -14.65 -2.16 1.72
N ILE A 51 -15.01 -3.21 2.46
CA ILE A 51 -15.07 -3.10 3.92
C ILE A 51 -13.67 -2.93 4.53
N ASP A 52 -12.64 -3.55 3.96
CA ASP A 52 -11.24 -3.38 4.42
C ASP A 52 -10.80 -1.92 4.32
N TRP A 53 -11.26 -1.21 3.29
CA TRP A 53 -10.99 0.22 3.14
C TRP A 53 -11.68 1.09 4.18
N ILE A 54 -12.76 0.63 4.78
CA ILE A 54 -13.50 1.38 5.80
C ILE A 54 -12.91 1.09 7.17
N VAL A 55 -12.68 -0.18 7.49
CA VAL A 55 -12.35 -0.62 8.85
C VAL A 55 -10.87 -0.53 9.19
N GLU A 56 -9.98 -0.72 8.20
CA GLU A 56 -8.56 -0.75 8.49
C GLU A 56 -8.04 0.68 8.74
N PRO A 57 -7.44 0.99 9.89
CA PRO A 57 -6.95 2.34 10.19
C PRO A 57 -5.78 2.70 9.28
N THR A 58 -5.50 3.99 9.10
CA THR A 58 -4.32 4.40 8.33
C THR A 58 -3.03 4.16 9.11
N CYS A 59 -2.03 3.53 8.50
CA CYS A 59 -0.71 3.37 9.11
C CYS A 59 -0.04 4.75 9.30
N SER A 60 0.17 5.13 10.57
CA SER A 60 0.77 6.42 10.93
C SER A 60 2.22 6.55 10.46
N ALA A 61 2.99 5.46 10.48
CA ALA A 61 4.38 5.46 10.00
C ALA A 61 4.48 5.77 8.51
N CYS A 62 3.66 5.10 7.68
CA CYS A 62 3.57 5.40 6.25
C CYS A 62 3.13 6.86 6.02
N TRP A 63 2.17 7.34 6.81
CA TRP A 63 1.68 8.71 6.71
C TRP A 63 2.77 9.75 7.00
N GLU A 64 3.50 9.63 8.12
CA GLU A 64 4.58 10.55 8.46
C GLU A 64 5.72 10.51 7.42
N ILE A 65 6.07 9.32 6.93
CA ILE A 65 7.11 9.19 5.89
C ILE A 65 6.71 9.94 4.61
N LEU A 66 5.46 9.80 4.16
CA LEU A 66 4.98 10.48 2.96
C LEU A 66 4.82 11.98 3.17
N LYS A 67 4.28 12.40 4.32
CA LYS A 67 4.15 13.81 4.70
C LYS A 67 5.50 14.52 4.69
N ASN A 68 6.56 13.89 5.20
CA ASN A 68 7.90 14.47 5.22
C ASN A 68 8.60 14.47 3.84
N ARG A 69 8.02 13.81 2.83
CA ARG A 69 8.48 13.81 1.43
C ARG A 69 7.67 14.78 0.55
N SER A 70 6.66 15.44 1.11
CA SER A 70 5.71 16.32 0.40
C SER A 70 6.19 17.77 0.37
#